data_AF-A0A1B1AUI8-F1
#
_entry.id   AF-A0A1B1AUI8-F1
#
_cell.length_a   1.000
_cell.length_b   1.000
_cell.length_c   1.000
_cell.angle_alpha   90.00
_cell.angle_beta   90.00
_cell.angle_gamma   90.00
#
_symmetry.space_group_name_H-M   'P 1'
#
loop_
_entity.id
_entity.type
_entity.pdbx_description
1 polymer ?
#
loop_
_entity_poly.entity_id
_entity_poly.type
_entity_poly.pdbx_seq_one_letter_code
_entity_poly.pdbx_strand_id
1 'polypeptide(L)'
;MPVQRSIGGLGPRRISRARTRAAVGLTVAALTAGATAGAGPAVAQPKTAAAAAADCSAAYKIEQKLSTGTTWHMCWRYDSKAGLVLENVSYQPKGEAKPIKVLNSARLAQIDVPYDDGSVEYDDLTGFGFAQGLVDLAPGECPGGTIKTIKVPDGDPEHPNVKGLCTTTRSRGHAYRMQGNSANKVFQTQGKDLLVYTVNKVGWYEYMTEWRFQDDGTINMNVGATGSLSYDDYDAGDGRGWPIGKGAKAYATSHSHNVFWRLDFGLDGSSRTKVEQYDSAVTAPARGQQAPTNKTTRTPVTKELAGDYKTYRWWRVVSGTGKNKDGHARSYEIVPGPTTKYPGRSFTKHDVYFTEYNKCEQFASNNLGACPTGAGKSVDTWVNGQNLTHPVVWMNVGFHHIARDEDQQPMPIHWQGFAIAPRDVTAMNPLTPDEVAWQNGHWQPRS
;
A
#
# COMPACT_ATOMS: atom_id res chain seq x y z
N MET A 1 30.43 48.65 7.30
CA MET A 1 30.94 47.68 8.28
C MET A 1 29.80 47.34 9.24
N PRO A 2 29.65 46.11 9.77
CA PRO A 2 30.52 44.92 9.70
C PRO A 2 29.79 43.72 9.03
N VAL A 3 30.31 42.52 8.77
CA VAL A 3 31.63 41.86 8.70
C VAL A 3 31.34 40.57 7.92
N GLN A 4 32.05 40.34 6.81
CA GLN A 4 32.12 39.05 6.13
C GLN A 4 33.01 38.12 6.97
N ARG A 5 32.51 36.92 7.32
CA ARG A 5 33.34 35.80 7.75
C ARG A 5 33.26 34.69 6.70
N SER A 6 34.35 34.56 5.97
CA SER A 6 34.67 33.40 5.15
C SER A 6 35.10 32.26 6.06
N ILE A 7 34.52 31.06 5.89
CA ILE A 7 35.03 29.82 6.48
C ILE A 7 35.40 28.91 5.30
N GLY A 8 36.70 28.65 5.20
CA GLY A 8 37.33 27.91 4.11
C GLY A 8 37.01 26.42 4.13
N GLY A 9 37.00 25.86 2.92
CA GLY A 9 36.86 24.44 2.66
C GLY A 9 38.07 23.63 3.15
N LEU A 10 37.77 22.42 3.61
CA LEU A 10 38.74 21.35 3.80
C LEU A 10 38.35 20.21 2.87
N GLY A 11 39.14 20.03 1.81
CA GLY A 11 39.03 18.92 0.88
C GLY A 11 39.43 17.58 1.52
N PRO A 12 39.00 16.45 0.91
CA PRO A 12 39.09 15.13 1.53
C PRO A 12 40.49 14.54 1.46
N ARG A 13 41.00 14.07 2.60
CA ARG A 13 42.23 13.27 2.68
C ARG A 13 41.95 11.82 2.25
N ARG A 14 42.50 11.45 1.09
CA ARG A 14 42.69 10.05 0.68
C ARG A 14 43.59 9.32 1.68
N ILE A 15 43.13 8.20 2.21
CA ILE A 15 43.99 7.21 2.86
C ILE A 15 43.96 5.96 1.99
N SER A 16 45.11 5.62 1.43
CA SER A 16 45.39 4.35 0.76
C SER A 16 46.19 3.44 1.70
N ARG A 17 46.27 2.15 1.30
CA ARG A 17 47.01 1.01 1.88
C ARG A 17 46.17 0.15 2.82
N ALA A 18 46.29 -1.17 2.81
CA ALA A 18 46.94 -2.10 1.89
C ALA A 18 46.39 -3.50 2.26
N ARG A 19 46.33 -4.38 1.28
CA ARG A 19 46.06 -5.81 1.46
C ARG A 19 47.15 -6.43 2.34
N THR A 20 46.77 -7.30 3.26
CA THR A 20 47.66 -8.36 3.75
C THR A 20 46.87 -9.65 3.84
N ARG A 21 47.35 -10.64 3.08
CA ARG A 21 46.89 -12.02 3.07
C ARG A 21 47.33 -12.69 4.38
N ALA A 22 46.47 -13.51 4.97
CA ALA A 22 46.89 -14.62 5.79
C ALA A 22 45.96 -15.81 5.50
N ALA A 23 46.50 -16.79 4.79
CA ALA A 23 45.94 -18.12 4.67
C ALA A 23 46.61 -18.97 5.75
N VAL A 24 45.81 -19.64 6.58
CA VAL A 24 46.24 -20.82 7.34
C VAL A 24 45.09 -21.81 7.26
N GLY A 25 45.32 -22.89 6.51
CA GLY A 25 44.49 -24.08 6.57
C GLY A 25 44.88 -24.93 7.77
N LEU A 26 43.91 -25.65 8.32
CA LEU A 26 44.15 -26.90 9.03
C LEU A 26 42.88 -27.75 8.96
N THR A 27 43.00 -28.81 8.18
CA THR A 27 42.13 -29.98 8.11
C THR A 27 42.21 -30.77 9.41
N VAL A 28 41.05 -31.17 9.96
CA VAL A 28 40.94 -32.37 10.78
C VAL A 28 39.70 -33.13 10.32
N ALA A 29 39.95 -34.27 9.69
CA ALA A 29 38.95 -35.30 9.43
C ALA A 29 38.73 -36.11 10.71
N ALA A 30 37.48 -36.26 11.12
CA ALA A 30 37.09 -37.25 12.13
C ALA A 30 35.93 -38.08 11.56
N LEU A 31 36.27 -39.32 11.22
CA LEU A 31 35.32 -40.40 10.92
C LEU A 31 34.64 -40.82 12.22
N THR A 32 33.32 -40.77 12.26
CA THR A 32 32.52 -41.52 13.24
C THR A 32 31.44 -42.29 12.50
N ALA A 33 31.60 -43.61 12.47
CA ALA A 33 30.56 -44.57 12.12
C ALA A 33 29.50 -44.58 13.24
N GLY A 34 28.22 -44.57 12.87
CA GLY A 34 27.12 -44.64 13.83
C GLY A 34 25.79 -44.97 13.15
N ALA A 35 25.41 -46.24 13.28
CA ALA A 35 24.05 -46.82 13.26
C ALA A 35 22.99 -46.27 12.30
N THR A 36 22.66 -47.09 11.28
CA THR A 36 21.41 -47.00 10.51
C THR A 36 20.21 -47.35 11.39
N ALA A 37 19.49 -46.35 11.87
CA ALA A 37 18.13 -46.51 12.40
C ALA A 37 17.13 -46.26 11.25
N GLY A 38 16.26 -47.22 10.99
CA GLY A 38 15.26 -47.16 9.92
C GLY A 38 14.31 -45.97 10.10
N ALA A 39 14.23 -45.12 9.08
CA ALA A 39 13.23 -44.07 9.00
C ALA A 39 11.90 -44.68 8.53
N GLY A 40 10.95 -44.82 9.45
CA GLY A 40 9.54 -45.00 9.09
C GLY A 40 9.01 -43.74 8.37
N PRO A 41 7.90 -43.85 7.62
CA PRO A 41 7.36 -42.72 6.87
C PRO A 41 7.02 -41.56 7.80
N ALA A 42 7.61 -40.40 7.52
CA ALA A 42 7.36 -39.16 8.23
C ALA A 42 5.88 -38.77 8.05
N VAL A 43 5.09 -38.96 9.10
CA VAL A 43 3.72 -38.44 9.16
C VAL A 43 3.82 -36.92 9.18
N ALA A 44 3.36 -36.28 8.12
CA ALA A 44 3.31 -34.83 8.00
C ALA A 44 2.51 -34.26 9.18
N GLN A 45 3.17 -33.52 10.06
CA GLN A 45 2.49 -32.79 11.10
C GLN A 45 1.57 -31.74 10.45
N PRO A 46 0.32 -31.60 10.89
CA PRO A 46 -0.57 -30.55 10.41
C PRO A 46 0.07 -29.19 10.72
N LYS A 47 0.34 -28.39 9.69
CA LYS A 47 0.68 -26.97 9.85
C LYS A 47 -0.46 -26.31 10.63
N THR A 48 -0.22 -26.05 11.91
CA THR A 48 -1.08 -25.18 12.71
C THR A 48 -1.23 -23.86 11.98
N ALA A 49 -2.47 -23.50 11.66
CA ALA A 49 -2.82 -22.18 11.15
C ALA A 49 -2.23 -21.13 12.11
N ALA A 50 -1.69 -20.05 11.56
CA ALA A 50 -1.18 -18.94 12.35
C ALA A 50 -2.26 -18.50 13.35
N ALA A 51 -1.88 -18.38 14.62
CA ALA A 51 -2.78 -17.90 15.67
C ALA A 51 -3.33 -16.53 15.27
N ALA A 52 -4.62 -16.32 15.45
CA ALA A 52 -5.24 -15.01 15.30
C ALA A 52 -4.48 -14.01 16.19
N ALA A 53 -4.02 -12.91 15.61
CA ALA A 53 -3.34 -11.85 16.35
C ALA A 53 -4.22 -11.40 17.53
N ALA A 54 -3.64 -11.32 18.73
CA ALA A 54 -4.34 -10.80 19.91
C ALA A 54 -4.89 -9.40 19.61
N ASP A 55 -6.10 -9.11 20.10
CA ASP A 55 -6.68 -7.76 20.02
C ASP A 55 -5.67 -6.75 20.61
N CYS A 56 -5.44 -5.64 19.89
CA CYS A 56 -4.54 -4.60 20.36
C CYS A 56 -5.12 -3.90 21.60
N SER A 57 -4.23 -3.38 22.46
CA SER A 57 -4.68 -2.60 23.61
C SER A 57 -5.39 -1.31 23.19
N ALA A 58 -6.20 -0.73 24.07
CA ALA A 58 -7.00 0.46 23.79
C ALA A 58 -6.17 1.66 23.26
N ALA A 59 -4.90 1.78 23.64
CA ALA A 59 -4.01 2.84 23.16
C ALA A 59 -3.78 2.79 21.63
N TYR A 60 -3.78 1.56 21.08
CA TYR A 60 -3.51 1.24 19.68
C TYR A 60 -4.78 0.98 18.86
N LYS A 61 -5.96 1.09 19.47
CA LYS A 61 -7.23 0.91 18.77
C LYS A 61 -7.68 2.24 18.13
N ILE A 62 -8.21 2.14 16.92
CA ILE A 62 -9.03 3.18 16.29
C ILE A 62 -10.42 2.58 16.07
N GLU A 63 -11.42 3.22 16.64
CA GLU A 63 -12.83 2.92 16.42
C GLU A 63 -13.54 4.22 16.10
N GLN A 64 -14.05 4.35 14.88
CA GLN A 64 -14.72 5.56 14.42
C GLN A 64 -16.06 5.23 13.79
N LYS A 65 -17.13 5.71 14.41
CA LYS A 65 -18.46 5.77 13.79
C LYS A 65 -18.58 7.05 12.98
N LEU A 66 -18.89 6.91 11.70
CA LEU A 66 -19.13 8.00 10.76
C LEU A 66 -20.57 8.49 10.87
N SER A 67 -20.85 9.71 10.42
CA SER A 67 -22.18 10.32 10.52
C SER A 67 -23.27 9.57 9.72
N THR A 68 -22.87 8.77 8.73
CA THR A 68 -23.74 7.89 7.95
C THR A 68 -24.10 6.59 8.67
N GLY A 69 -23.53 6.34 9.85
CA GLY A 69 -23.82 5.17 10.69
C GLY A 69 -22.84 4.01 10.53
N THR A 70 -22.02 4.02 9.48
CA THR A 70 -20.89 3.10 9.28
C THR A 70 -19.88 3.25 10.41
N THR A 71 -19.30 2.15 10.88
CA THR A 71 -18.22 2.15 11.86
C THR A 71 -17.00 1.40 11.31
N TRP A 72 -15.81 1.99 11.49
CA TRP A 72 -14.53 1.36 11.19
C TRP A 72 -13.81 0.99 12.48
N HIS A 73 -13.24 -0.21 12.50
CA HIS A 73 -12.47 -0.73 13.64
C HIS A 73 -11.10 -1.19 13.14
N MET A 74 -10.04 -0.81 13.82
CA MET A 74 -8.68 -1.25 13.49
C MET A 74 -7.73 -1.08 14.65
N CYS A 75 -6.58 -1.74 14.53
CA CYS A 75 -5.40 -1.51 15.33
C CYS A 75 -4.38 -0.75 14.50
N TRP A 76 -3.59 0.10 15.14
CA TRP A 76 -2.40 0.69 14.54
C TRP A 76 -1.16 0.29 15.34
N ARG A 77 -0.04 0.12 14.64
CA ARG A 77 1.29 0.08 15.25
C ARG A 77 2.27 0.87 14.38
N TYR A 78 3.41 1.18 14.96
CA TYR A 78 4.49 1.84 14.25
C TYR A 78 5.66 0.87 14.07
N ASP A 79 6.00 0.59 12.82
CA ASP A 79 7.06 -0.33 12.39
C ASP A 79 8.38 0.43 12.21
N SER A 80 9.50 -0.20 12.56
CA SER A 80 10.83 0.46 12.49
C SER A 80 11.31 0.72 11.06
N LYS A 81 10.59 0.26 10.03
CA LYS A 81 10.91 0.51 8.62
C LYS A 81 9.69 1.02 7.86
N ALA A 82 8.58 0.30 7.93
CA ALA A 82 7.37 0.62 7.17
C ALA A 82 6.59 1.84 7.70
N GLY A 83 6.92 2.34 8.90
CA GLY A 83 6.17 3.40 9.55
C GLY A 83 4.78 2.92 10.01
N LEU A 84 3.71 3.61 9.62
CA LEU A 84 2.34 3.25 10.01
C LEU A 84 1.92 1.90 9.43
N VAL A 85 1.52 0.97 10.31
CA VAL A 85 0.90 -0.31 9.95
C VAL A 85 -0.48 -0.38 10.57
N LEU A 86 -1.48 -0.73 9.76
CA LEU A 86 -2.84 -0.97 10.22
C LEU A 86 -3.11 -2.47 10.26
N GLU A 87 -3.73 -2.94 11.34
CA GLU A 87 -4.00 -4.35 11.60
C GLU A 87 -5.46 -4.54 12.02
N ASN A 88 -5.99 -5.74 11.79
CA ASN A 88 -7.37 -6.11 12.17
C ASN A 88 -8.45 -5.12 11.66
N VAL A 89 -8.24 -4.58 10.45
CA VAL A 89 -9.16 -3.62 9.84
C VAL A 89 -10.51 -4.29 9.56
N SER A 90 -11.56 -3.76 10.14
CA SER A 90 -12.93 -4.26 10.02
C SER A 90 -13.91 -3.15 9.67
N TYR A 91 -14.82 -3.47 8.76
CA TYR A 91 -15.85 -2.59 8.24
C TYR A 91 -17.21 -3.01 8.81
N GLN A 92 -17.92 -2.08 9.44
CA GLN A 92 -19.28 -2.31 9.91
C GLN A 92 -20.23 -1.32 9.22
N PRO A 93 -20.88 -1.72 8.11
CA PRO A 93 -21.87 -0.87 7.47
C PRO A 93 -23.06 -0.61 8.39
N LYS A 94 -23.78 0.49 8.12
CA LYS A 94 -25.05 0.79 8.79
C LYS A 94 -25.98 -0.44 8.70
N GLY A 95 -26.47 -0.89 9.86
CA GLY A 95 -27.42 -2.00 9.96
C GLY A 95 -26.81 -3.41 10.02
N GLU A 96 -25.49 -3.57 9.91
CA GLU A 96 -24.83 -4.84 10.23
C GLU A 96 -24.56 -4.96 11.73
N ALA A 97 -24.95 -6.10 12.32
CA ALA A 97 -24.85 -6.34 13.76
C ALA A 97 -23.41 -6.54 14.25
N LYS A 98 -22.52 -6.99 13.37
CA LYS A 98 -21.11 -7.27 13.68
C LYS A 98 -20.19 -6.66 12.61
N PRO A 99 -18.99 -6.19 12.99
CA PRO A 99 -17.97 -5.81 12.03
C PRO A 99 -17.57 -6.99 11.13
N ILE A 100 -17.32 -6.69 9.87
CA ILE A 100 -16.81 -7.63 8.88
C ILE A 100 -15.31 -7.38 8.76
N LYS A 101 -14.50 -8.37 9.10
CA LYS A 101 -13.04 -8.25 8.97
C LYS A 101 -12.67 -8.14 7.49
N VAL A 102 -11.79 -7.20 7.16
CA VAL A 102 -11.33 -6.92 5.79
C VAL A 102 -9.86 -7.29 5.64
N LEU A 103 -8.98 -6.66 6.43
CA LEU A 103 -7.53 -6.86 6.37
C LEU A 103 -7.02 -7.38 7.70
N ASN A 104 -6.15 -8.39 7.66
CA ASN A 104 -5.32 -8.75 8.81
C ASN A 104 -4.25 -7.69 9.05
N SER A 105 -3.60 -7.23 7.98
CA SER A 105 -2.58 -6.18 8.03
C SER A 105 -2.47 -5.45 6.69
N ALA A 106 -2.18 -4.15 6.73
CA ALA A 106 -1.85 -3.34 5.57
C ALA A 106 -0.79 -2.28 5.92
N ARG A 107 0.17 -2.10 5.01
CA ARG A 107 1.30 -1.19 5.19
C ARG A 107 2.00 -0.82 3.89
N LEU A 108 2.85 0.19 3.94
CA LEU A 108 3.90 0.38 2.93
C LEU A 108 4.88 -0.80 2.96
N ALA A 109 5.39 -1.13 1.78
CA ALA A 109 6.29 -2.25 1.54
C ALA A 109 7.62 -1.80 0.92
N GLN A 110 7.67 -0.67 0.24
CA GLN A 110 8.89 0.04 -0.16
C GLN A 110 8.51 1.41 -0.73
N ILE A 111 9.44 2.37 -0.69
CA ILE A 111 9.46 3.51 -1.62
C ILE A 111 10.84 3.46 -2.29
N ASP A 112 10.86 3.09 -3.58
CA ASP A 112 12.06 2.97 -4.39
C ASP A 112 12.21 4.21 -5.27
N VAL A 113 13.36 4.89 -5.17
CA VAL A 113 13.62 6.20 -5.78
C VAL A 113 14.89 6.20 -6.63
N PRO A 114 14.85 5.67 -7.86
CA PRO A 114 15.95 5.76 -8.81
C PRO A 114 16.00 7.13 -9.49
N TYR A 115 17.19 7.72 -9.53
CA TYR A 115 17.46 8.95 -10.29
C TYR A 115 17.81 8.63 -11.75
N ASP A 116 17.35 9.47 -12.67
CA ASP A 116 17.48 9.22 -14.12
C ASP A 116 18.93 9.38 -14.63
N ASP A 117 19.80 9.97 -13.81
CA ASP A 117 21.23 10.03 -14.07
C ASP A 117 21.99 8.75 -13.73
N GLY A 118 21.32 7.81 -13.04
CA GLY A 118 21.89 6.54 -12.57
C GLY A 118 22.93 6.69 -11.46
N SER A 119 23.09 7.86 -10.87
CA SER A 119 24.08 8.10 -9.81
C SER A 119 23.66 7.48 -8.49
N VAL A 120 22.35 7.43 -8.23
CA VAL A 120 21.79 6.93 -6.97
C VAL A 120 20.40 6.29 -7.15
N GLU A 121 20.11 5.35 -6.26
CA GLU A 121 18.82 4.68 -6.11
C GLU A 121 18.60 4.45 -4.61
N TYR A 122 17.47 4.93 -4.08
CA TYR A 122 17.14 4.83 -2.67
C TYR A 122 16.02 3.83 -2.43
N ASP A 123 16.20 2.96 -1.44
CA ASP A 123 15.14 2.20 -0.80
C ASP A 123 14.79 2.92 0.51
N ASP A 124 13.84 3.85 0.52
CA ASP A 124 13.67 4.76 1.67
C ASP A 124 13.29 4.03 2.95
N LEU A 125 12.44 3.00 2.85
CA LEU A 125 11.96 2.25 4.01
C LEU A 125 13.06 1.40 4.64
N THR A 126 13.81 0.68 3.81
CA THR A 126 14.77 -0.32 4.28
C THR A 126 16.20 0.22 4.38
N GLY A 127 16.55 1.23 3.59
CA GLY A 127 17.90 1.77 3.45
C GLY A 127 18.10 3.19 3.99
N PHE A 128 17.05 4.03 4.05
CA PHE A 128 17.22 5.48 4.31
C PHE A 128 16.42 6.05 5.48
N GLY A 129 15.94 5.19 6.38
CA GLY A 129 15.44 5.61 7.69
C GLY A 129 14.05 6.25 7.66
N PHE A 130 13.19 5.90 6.69
CA PHE A 130 11.83 6.42 6.57
C PHE A 130 11.07 6.53 7.89
N ALA A 131 10.94 5.42 8.63
CA ALA A 131 10.19 5.38 9.88
C ALA A 131 10.82 6.25 10.98
N GLN A 132 12.14 6.35 11.02
CA GLN A 132 12.87 7.19 11.97
C GLN A 132 12.63 8.68 11.69
N GLY A 133 12.33 9.03 10.44
CA GLY A 133 11.99 10.38 10.01
C GLY A 133 10.58 10.85 10.34
N LEU A 134 9.83 10.20 11.24
CA LEU A 134 8.50 10.65 11.65
C LEU A 134 8.57 12.08 12.21
N VAL A 135 7.71 12.97 11.72
CA VAL A 135 7.69 14.38 12.17
C VAL A 135 6.53 14.67 13.12
N ASP A 136 6.72 15.65 14.00
CA ASP A 136 5.67 16.18 14.87
C ASP A 136 4.60 16.91 14.03
N LEU A 137 3.34 16.54 14.25
CA LEU A 137 2.20 17.23 13.64
C LEU A 137 1.70 18.35 14.55
N ALA A 138 1.56 19.53 13.98
CA ALA A 138 0.84 20.64 14.60
C ALA A 138 -0.68 20.41 14.58
N PRO A 139 -1.45 20.99 15.52
CA PRO A 139 -2.91 20.85 15.54
C PRO A 139 -3.61 21.23 14.23
N GLY A 140 -3.07 22.21 13.50
CA GLY A 140 -3.62 22.67 12.22
C GLY A 140 -3.50 21.63 11.09
N GLU A 141 -2.58 20.67 11.21
CA GLU A 141 -2.41 19.61 10.21
C GLU A 141 -3.51 18.54 10.35
N CYS A 142 -4.02 18.33 11.57
CA CYS A 142 -5.07 17.35 11.88
C CYS A 142 -6.41 18.02 12.27
N PRO A 143 -7.03 18.82 11.38
CA PRO A 143 -8.20 19.61 11.73
C PRO A 143 -9.37 18.72 12.15
N GLY A 144 -9.98 19.05 13.30
CA GLY A 144 -11.10 18.30 13.88
C GLY A 144 -10.76 16.87 14.32
N GLY A 145 -9.48 16.51 14.36
CA GLY A 145 -9.01 15.18 14.68
C GLY A 145 -8.25 15.09 16.00
N THR A 146 -7.61 13.95 16.18
CA THR A 146 -6.71 13.67 17.30
C THR A 146 -5.32 13.34 16.77
N ILE A 147 -4.29 13.83 17.46
CA ILE A 147 -2.90 13.50 17.17
C ILE A 147 -2.38 12.62 18.29
N LYS A 148 -2.01 11.38 17.96
CA LYS A 148 -1.42 10.42 18.90
C LYS A 148 0.09 10.53 18.90
N THR A 149 0.67 10.40 20.09
CA THR A 149 2.11 10.25 20.28
C THR A 149 2.53 8.81 19.98
N ILE A 150 3.59 8.67 19.18
CA ILE A 150 4.20 7.42 18.78
C ILE A 150 5.59 7.37 19.41
N LYS A 151 5.91 6.26 20.06
CA LYS A 151 7.30 5.95 20.41
C LYS A 151 7.98 5.34 19.17
N VAL A 152 8.86 6.09 18.51
CA VAL A 152 9.51 5.69 17.25
C VAL A 152 10.59 4.64 17.53
N PRO A 153 10.45 3.40 16.99
CA PRO A 153 11.48 2.38 17.14
C PRO A 153 12.75 2.76 16.37
N ASP A 154 13.91 2.52 16.99
CA ASP A 154 15.23 2.84 16.44
C ASP A 154 15.42 4.31 16.02
N GLY A 155 14.55 5.20 16.53
CA GLY A 155 14.62 6.66 16.32
C GLY A 155 15.59 7.34 17.28
N ASP A 156 15.52 8.67 17.34
CA ASP A 156 16.32 9.47 18.25
C ASP A 156 16.07 9.05 19.72
N PRO A 157 17.10 8.56 20.44
CA PRO A 157 16.94 8.15 21.84
C PRO A 157 16.67 9.32 22.79
N GLU A 158 17.03 10.55 22.44
CA GLU A 158 16.75 11.76 23.22
C GLU A 158 15.31 12.25 23.01
N HIS A 159 14.77 12.02 21.81
CA HIS A 159 13.41 12.40 21.42
C HIS A 159 12.60 11.21 20.86
N PRO A 160 12.39 10.13 21.64
CA PRO A 160 11.81 8.90 21.13
C PRO A 160 10.30 8.99 20.89
N ASN A 161 9.64 10.06 21.34
CA ASN A 161 8.19 10.23 21.29
C ASN A 161 7.83 11.37 20.35
N VAL A 162 7.09 11.08 19.28
CA VAL A 162 6.69 12.04 18.26
C VAL A 162 5.17 12.08 18.14
N LYS A 163 4.57 13.27 18.09
CA LYS A 163 3.12 13.48 17.85
C LYS A 163 2.80 13.30 16.37
N GLY A 164 2.96 12.07 15.87
CA GLY A 164 3.03 11.82 14.43
C GLY A 164 1.82 11.16 13.77
N LEU A 165 0.79 10.74 14.52
CA LEU A 165 -0.37 10.03 13.96
C LEU A 165 -1.65 10.85 14.07
N CYS A 166 -2.14 11.35 12.94
CA CYS A 166 -3.44 12.01 12.86
C CYS A 166 -4.55 10.98 12.64
N THR A 167 -5.68 11.18 13.32
CA THR A 167 -6.95 10.49 13.06
C THR A 167 -8.07 11.53 13.07
N THR A 168 -8.76 11.70 11.94
CA THR A 168 -9.85 12.69 11.77
C THR A 168 -10.94 12.16 10.84
N THR A 169 -12.01 12.93 10.64
CA THR A 169 -13.01 12.64 9.60
C THR A 169 -13.08 13.76 8.57
N ARG A 170 -13.34 13.43 7.30
CA ARG A 170 -13.47 14.40 6.21
C ARG A 170 -14.72 14.14 5.37
N SER A 171 -15.24 15.20 4.74
CA SER A 171 -16.29 15.07 3.73
C SER A 171 -15.71 14.43 2.47
N ARG A 172 -16.45 13.49 1.86
CA ARG A 172 -16.09 12.91 0.55
C ARG A 172 -17.04 13.32 -0.58
N GLY A 173 -17.92 14.29 -0.32
CA GLY A 173 -18.96 14.70 -1.25
C GLY A 173 -20.16 13.75 -1.22
N HIS A 174 -20.85 13.57 -2.36
CA HIS A 174 -22.03 12.71 -2.42
C HIS A 174 -21.67 11.23 -2.24
N ALA A 175 -22.28 10.58 -1.25
CA ALA A 175 -22.29 9.11 -1.17
C ALA A 175 -23.21 8.52 -2.25
N TYR A 176 -24.36 9.16 -2.48
CA TYR A 176 -25.23 8.89 -3.62
C TYR A 176 -26.16 10.08 -3.90
N ARG A 177 -26.68 10.10 -5.13
CA ARG A 177 -27.82 10.93 -5.56
C ARG A 177 -28.65 10.13 -6.55
N MET A 178 -29.96 10.11 -6.38
CA MET A 178 -30.89 9.43 -7.26
C MET A 178 -32.21 10.20 -7.33
N GLN A 179 -32.70 10.46 -8.54
CA GLN A 179 -34.04 11.00 -8.76
C GLN A 179 -35.08 9.88 -8.55
N GLY A 180 -36.08 10.16 -7.71
CA GLY A 180 -37.26 9.31 -7.56
C GLY A 180 -38.14 9.34 -8.80
N ASN A 181 -39.07 8.38 -8.93
CA ASN A 181 -39.98 8.34 -10.07
C ASN A 181 -40.94 9.53 -10.13
N SER A 182 -41.38 10.00 -8.95
CA SER A 182 -42.05 11.28 -8.86
C SER A 182 -41.02 12.40 -9.00
N ALA A 183 -41.29 13.36 -9.88
CA ALA A 183 -40.38 14.49 -10.16
C ALA A 183 -39.94 15.27 -8.89
N ASN A 184 -40.73 15.20 -7.81
CA ASN A 184 -40.51 15.96 -6.58
C ASN A 184 -39.67 15.24 -5.51
N LYS A 185 -39.22 13.99 -5.71
CA LYS A 185 -38.43 13.25 -4.71
C LYS A 185 -37.01 13.02 -5.20
N VAL A 186 -36.04 13.42 -4.38
CA VAL A 186 -34.62 13.11 -4.58
C VAL A 186 -34.11 12.34 -3.37
N PHE A 187 -33.43 11.23 -3.61
CA PHE A 187 -32.66 10.50 -2.60
C PHE A 187 -31.21 10.94 -2.70
N GLN A 188 -30.66 11.51 -1.64
CA GLN A 188 -29.25 11.90 -1.61
C GLN A 188 -28.67 11.81 -0.20
N THR A 189 -27.35 11.63 -0.12
CA THR A 189 -26.59 11.67 1.15
C THR A 189 -25.19 12.16 0.87
N GLN A 190 -24.65 13.01 1.74
CA GLN A 190 -23.23 13.35 1.76
C GLN A 190 -22.47 12.27 2.54
N GLY A 191 -21.39 11.78 1.97
CA GLY A 191 -20.54 10.76 2.56
C GLY A 191 -19.44 11.34 3.45
N LYS A 192 -18.88 10.46 4.27
CA LYS A 192 -17.75 10.74 5.15
C LYS A 192 -16.67 9.68 5.01
N ASP A 193 -15.44 10.12 5.23
CA ASP A 193 -14.25 9.28 5.40
C ASP A 193 -13.74 9.39 6.83
N LEU A 194 -13.26 8.28 7.38
CA LEU A 194 -12.22 8.29 8.42
C LEU A 194 -10.87 8.43 7.72
N LEU A 195 -10.10 9.44 8.11
CA LEU A 195 -8.75 9.73 7.61
C LEU A 195 -7.72 9.42 8.70
N VAL A 196 -6.73 8.59 8.37
CA VAL A 196 -5.60 8.24 9.24
C VAL A 196 -4.30 8.46 8.47
N TYR A 197 -3.36 9.24 9.00
CA TYR A 197 -2.08 9.46 8.32
C TYR A 197 -0.91 9.79 9.25
N THR A 198 0.29 9.58 8.74
CA THR A 198 1.58 10.05 9.30
C THR A 198 2.37 10.82 8.25
N VAL A 199 3.33 11.64 8.69
CA VAL A 199 4.27 12.34 7.80
C VAL A 199 5.70 11.94 8.17
N ASN A 200 6.48 11.54 7.17
CA ASN A 200 7.82 11.01 7.34
C ASN A 200 8.79 11.77 6.44
N LYS A 201 9.84 12.37 7.02
CA LYS A 201 10.88 13.10 6.29
C LYS A 201 12.06 12.18 5.97
N VAL A 202 12.45 12.16 4.71
CA VAL A 202 13.57 11.36 4.18
C VAL A 202 14.43 12.26 3.30
N GLY A 203 15.59 12.66 3.82
CA GLY A 203 16.42 13.68 3.18
C GLY A 203 15.63 14.97 2.92
N TRP A 204 15.48 15.32 1.64
CA TRP A 204 14.75 16.50 1.18
C TRP A 204 13.23 16.32 1.07
N TYR A 205 12.78 15.06 0.98
CA TYR A 205 11.39 14.71 0.77
C TYR A 205 10.63 14.56 2.07
N GLU A 206 9.34 14.82 2.01
CA GLU A 206 8.36 14.45 3.03
C GLU A 206 7.27 13.60 2.39
N TYR A 207 6.98 12.46 3.02
CA TYR A 207 6.00 11.49 2.58
C TYR A 207 4.83 11.43 3.55
N MET A 208 3.63 11.73 3.06
CA MET A 208 2.38 11.57 3.79
C MET A 208 1.79 10.19 3.50
N THR A 209 1.88 9.25 4.44
CA THR A 209 1.23 7.93 4.30
C THR A 209 -0.21 8.04 4.76
N GLU A 210 -1.16 8.01 3.82
CA GLU A 210 -2.57 8.35 4.03
C GLU A 210 -3.49 7.15 3.78
N TRP A 211 -4.39 6.88 4.74
CA TRP A 211 -5.47 5.90 4.63
C TRP A 211 -6.82 6.59 4.75
N ARG A 212 -7.71 6.39 3.76
CA ARG A 212 -9.10 6.87 3.81
C ARG A 212 -10.08 5.72 3.81
N PHE A 213 -10.81 5.58 4.91
CA PHE A 213 -11.83 4.57 5.13
C PHE A 213 -13.21 5.19 4.92
N GLN A 214 -13.82 4.94 3.76
CA GLN A 214 -15.08 5.55 3.36
C GLN A 214 -16.27 4.86 4.01
N ASP A 215 -17.38 5.58 4.14
CA ASP A 215 -18.61 5.02 4.71
C ASP A 215 -19.33 3.97 3.86
N ASP A 216 -19.00 3.86 2.57
CA ASP A 216 -19.48 2.78 1.70
C ASP A 216 -18.64 1.51 1.77
N GLY A 217 -17.50 1.54 2.47
CA GLY A 217 -16.59 0.41 2.66
C GLY A 217 -15.32 0.48 1.81
N THR A 218 -15.20 1.46 0.92
CA THR A 218 -14.00 1.70 0.12
C THR A 218 -12.83 2.13 1.01
N ILE A 219 -11.63 1.62 0.73
CA ILE A 219 -10.39 2.02 1.40
C ILE A 219 -9.45 2.59 0.35
N ASN A 220 -9.00 3.84 0.52
CA ASN A 220 -7.99 4.45 -0.34
C ASN A 220 -6.65 4.49 0.40
N MET A 221 -5.59 4.15 -0.32
CA MET A 221 -4.21 4.13 0.16
C MET A 221 -3.40 5.07 -0.71
N ASN A 222 -2.88 6.15 -0.13
CA ASN A 222 -2.12 7.15 -0.85
C ASN A 222 -0.79 7.45 -0.15
N VAL A 223 0.25 7.70 -0.93
CA VAL A 223 1.44 8.42 -0.50
C VAL A 223 1.42 9.78 -1.17
N GLY A 224 1.52 10.83 -0.37
CA GLY A 224 1.76 12.18 -0.86
C GLY A 224 3.22 12.54 -0.74
N ALA A 225 3.90 12.85 -1.85
CA ALA A 225 5.28 13.32 -1.87
C ALA A 225 5.32 14.86 -1.92
N THR A 226 6.01 15.48 -0.96
CA THR A 226 6.21 16.93 -0.82
C THR A 226 7.61 17.20 -0.24
N GLY A 227 7.85 18.36 0.36
CA GLY A 227 9.15 18.76 0.91
C GLY A 227 9.89 19.69 -0.05
N SER A 228 11.12 19.33 -0.43
CA SER A 228 11.98 20.12 -1.31
C SER A 228 12.65 19.23 -2.35
N LEU A 229 12.88 19.78 -3.54
CA LEU A 229 13.80 19.16 -4.49
C LEU A 229 15.21 19.09 -3.89
N SER A 230 15.95 18.04 -4.24
CA SER A 230 17.38 17.92 -3.91
C SER A 230 18.17 18.98 -4.68
N TYR A 231 18.69 20.01 -3.98
CA TYR A 231 19.48 21.06 -4.63
C TYR A 231 20.88 20.58 -5.06
N ASP A 232 21.33 19.45 -4.52
CA ASP A 232 22.63 18.85 -4.87
C ASP A 232 22.63 18.33 -6.33
N ASP A 233 21.44 18.15 -6.92
CA ASP A 233 21.24 17.53 -8.24
C ASP A 233 20.72 18.56 -9.28
N TYR A 234 21.21 19.80 -9.21
CA TYR A 234 20.78 20.93 -10.05
C TYR A 234 21.64 21.16 -11.31
N ASP A 235 22.30 20.11 -11.80
CA ASP A 235 23.23 20.15 -12.93
C ASP A 235 22.83 19.26 -14.13
N ALA A 236 21.62 18.67 -14.12
CA ALA A 236 21.13 17.73 -15.15
C ALA A 236 20.63 18.40 -16.45
N GLY A 237 21.45 19.24 -17.07
CA GLY A 237 21.15 19.97 -18.31
C GLY A 237 21.20 19.16 -19.60
N ASP A 238 21.38 17.84 -19.53
CA ASP A 238 21.60 16.95 -20.68
C ASP A 238 20.36 16.13 -21.10
N GLY A 239 19.17 16.58 -20.67
CA GLY A 239 17.89 15.94 -20.96
C GLY A 239 17.41 14.96 -19.90
N ARG A 240 18.21 14.71 -18.86
CA ARG A 240 17.82 13.91 -17.68
C ARG A 240 17.14 14.74 -16.59
N GLY A 241 17.16 16.07 -16.71
CA GLY A 241 16.50 16.98 -15.79
C GLY A 241 15.60 17.99 -16.48
N TRP A 242 15.05 18.89 -15.68
CA TRP A 242 14.22 20.01 -16.16
C TRP A 242 14.77 21.35 -15.67
N PRO A 243 14.82 22.39 -16.52
CA PRO A 243 15.30 23.70 -16.10
C PRO A 243 14.42 24.29 -15.00
N ILE A 244 15.06 24.80 -13.97
CA ILE A 244 14.41 25.49 -12.85
C ILE A 244 15.06 26.84 -12.59
N GLY A 245 14.25 27.78 -12.12
CA GLY A 245 14.65 29.14 -11.83
C GLY A 245 14.96 29.98 -13.07
N LYS A 246 15.41 31.21 -12.82
CA LYS A 246 15.56 32.22 -13.87
C LYS A 246 16.66 31.84 -14.87
N GLY A 247 16.27 31.74 -16.14
CA GLY A 247 17.21 31.65 -17.26
C GLY A 247 17.87 30.29 -17.42
N ALA A 248 17.24 29.21 -16.93
CA ALA A 248 17.66 27.82 -17.14
C ALA A 248 19.15 27.57 -16.81
N LYS A 249 19.59 28.10 -15.66
CA LYS A 249 20.97 27.95 -15.15
C LYS A 249 21.14 26.75 -14.22
N ALA A 250 20.02 26.22 -13.71
CA ALA A 250 19.94 25.05 -12.86
C ALA A 250 18.94 24.07 -13.48
N TYR A 251 19.20 22.77 -13.35
CA TYR A 251 18.36 21.72 -13.89
C TYR A 251 18.18 20.63 -12.85
N ALA A 252 16.97 20.49 -12.31
CA ALA A 252 16.68 19.44 -11.34
C ALA A 252 16.64 18.08 -12.03
N THR A 253 17.43 17.12 -11.54
CA THR A 253 17.44 15.74 -12.03
C THR A 253 16.08 15.06 -11.86
N SER A 254 15.57 14.47 -12.94
CA SER A 254 14.34 13.69 -12.91
C SER A 254 14.57 12.36 -12.20
N HIS A 255 13.53 11.81 -11.61
CA HIS A 255 13.60 10.56 -10.84
C HIS A 255 12.21 9.92 -10.75
N SER A 256 12.15 8.65 -10.35
CA SER A 256 10.87 7.94 -10.15
C SER A 256 10.61 7.71 -8.66
N HIS A 257 9.34 7.66 -8.26
CA HIS A 257 8.90 7.17 -6.95
C HIS A 257 8.05 5.91 -7.17
N ASN A 258 8.61 4.73 -6.90
CA ASN A 258 7.91 3.44 -6.99
C ASN A 258 7.43 3.03 -5.59
N VAL A 259 6.17 3.32 -5.29
CA VAL A 259 5.59 3.06 -3.96
C VAL A 259 4.91 1.70 -3.97
N PHE A 260 5.41 0.80 -3.12
CA PHE A 260 4.83 -0.52 -2.91
C PHE A 260 3.99 -0.57 -1.64
N TRP A 261 2.85 -1.25 -1.73
CA TRP A 261 1.98 -1.55 -0.58
C TRP A 261 1.83 -3.05 -0.43
N ARG A 262 1.73 -3.54 0.81
CA ARG A 262 1.47 -4.95 1.13
C ARG A 262 0.15 -5.08 1.88
N LEU A 263 -0.80 -5.82 1.31
CA LEU A 263 -2.12 -6.09 1.90
C LEU A 263 -2.28 -7.59 2.19
N ASP A 264 -2.55 -7.91 3.45
CA ASP A 264 -2.93 -9.24 3.91
C ASP A 264 -4.43 -9.23 4.22
N PHE A 265 -5.22 -9.89 3.37
CA PHE A 265 -6.67 -9.99 3.53
C PHE A 265 -7.05 -11.04 4.57
N GLY A 266 -7.95 -10.64 5.47
CA GLY A 266 -8.57 -11.49 6.48
C GLY A 266 -10.09 -11.48 6.37
N LEU A 267 -10.61 -11.57 5.14
CA LEU A 267 -12.03 -11.43 4.84
C LEU A 267 -12.86 -12.38 5.70
N ASP A 268 -13.85 -11.84 6.41
CA ASP A 268 -14.75 -12.59 7.30
C ASP A 268 -14.02 -13.36 8.42
N GLY A 269 -12.84 -12.88 8.82
CA GLY A 269 -12.05 -13.51 9.88
C GLY A 269 -11.20 -14.69 9.39
N SER A 270 -11.10 -14.92 8.09
CA SER A 270 -10.36 -16.02 7.49
C SER A 270 -9.30 -15.51 6.51
N SER A 271 -8.09 -16.05 6.64
CA SER A 271 -7.03 -15.85 5.65
C SER A 271 -7.19 -16.71 4.40
N ARG A 272 -8.16 -17.64 4.38
CA ARG A 272 -8.48 -18.45 3.19
C ARG A 272 -9.26 -17.59 2.20
N THR A 273 -8.55 -16.80 1.43
CA THR A 273 -9.09 -15.96 0.36
C THR A 273 -8.63 -16.47 -1.00
N LYS A 274 -9.31 -16.04 -2.06
CA LYS A 274 -9.01 -16.39 -3.45
C LYS A 274 -8.84 -15.13 -4.27
N VAL A 275 -7.98 -15.17 -5.28
CA VAL A 275 -7.85 -14.07 -6.23
C VAL A 275 -8.55 -14.44 -7.54
N GLU A 276 -9.26 -13.49 -8.12
CA GLU A 276 -9.95 -13.66 -9.39
C GLU A 276 -9.60 -12.53 -10.33
N GLN A 277 -9.15 -12.89 -11.53
CA GLN A 277 -8.93 -11.96 -12.63
C GLN A 277 -10.19 -11.87 -13.49
N TYR A 278 -10.53 -10.66 -13.87
CA TYR A 278 -11.59 -10.37 -14.82
C TYR A 278 -10.97 -9.76 -16.07
N ASP A 279 -11.34 -10.30 -17.23
CA ASP A 279 -10.96 -9.77 -18.54
C ASP A 279 -12.22 -9.61 -19.38
N SER A 280 -12.53 -8.38 -19.81
CA SER A 280 -13.63 -8.14 -20.74
C SER A 280 -13.11 -7.87 -22.16
N ALA A 281 -13.71 -8.55 -23.13
CA ALA A 281 -13.37 -8.41 -24.54
C ALA A 281 -14.57 -7.82 -25.31
N VAL A 282 -14.33 -6.70 -25.98
CA VAL A 282 -15.31 -6.04 -26.84
C VAL A 282 -15.23 -6.63 -28.24
N THR A 283 -16.39 -7.00 -28.80
CA THR A 283 -16.51 -7.48 -30.18
C THR A 283 -17.42 -6.53 -30.96
N ALA A 284 -17.10 -6.34 -32.24
CA ALA A 284 -17.92 -5.54 -33.14
C ALA A 284 -19.36 -6.08 -33.23
N PRO A 285 -20.36 -5.22 -33.53
CA PRO A 285 -21.75 -5.67 -33.64
C PRO A 285 -21.88 -6.80 -34.66
N ALA A 286 -22.55 -7.90 -34.28
CA ALA A 286 -22.93 -8.95 -35.22
C ALA A 286 -24.16 -8.51 -36.07
N ARG A 287 -24.43 -9.19 -37.19
CA ARG A 287 -25.63 -8.92 -38.01
C ARG A 287 -26.89 -9.00 -37.13
N GLY A 288 -27.68 -7.92 -37.10
CA GLY A 288 -28.89 -7.81 -36.28
C GLY A 288 -28.67 -7.21 -34.89
N GLN A 289 -27.44 -6.90 -34.49
CA GLN A 289 -27.15 -6.14 -33.28
C GLN A 289 -26.94 -4.66 -33.59
N GLN A 290 -27.47 -3.78 -32.74
CA GLN A 290 -27.33 -2.33 -32.88
C GLN A 290 -26.00 -1.80 -32.30
N ALA A 291 -25.36 -2.54 -31.39
CA ALA A 291 -24.17 -2.12 -30.66
C ALA A 291 -23.14 -3.25 -30.52
N PRO A 292 -21.85 -2.91 -30.25
CA PRO A 292 -20.84 -3.90 -29.89
C PRO A 292 -21.27 -4.73 -28.68
N THR A 293 -20.79 -5.96 -28.58
CA THR A 293 -20.98 -6.77 -27.36
C THR A 293 -19.72 -6.80 -26.54
N ASN A 294 -19.88 -7.01 -25.23
CA ASN A 294 -18.77 -7.17 -24.32
C ASN A 294 -18.97 -8.45 -23.51
N LYS A 295 -17.99 -9.37 -23.56
CA LYS A 295 -18.02 -10.61 -22.78
C LYS A 295 -16.88 -10.59 -21.77
N THR A 296 -17.23 -10.86 -20.50
CA THR A 296 -16.26 -10.93 -19.41
C THR A 296 -15.93 -12.38 -19.07
N THR A 297 -14.64 -12.70 -19.04
CA THR A 297 -14.11 -13.97 -18.53
C THR A 297 -13.61 -13.76 -17.11
N ARG A 298 -13.96 -14.68 -16.21
CA ARG A 298 -13.49 -14.72 -14.83
C ARG A 298 -12.53 -15.89 -14.67
N THR A 299 -11.28 -15.60 -14.37
CA THR A 299 -10.21 -16.58 -14.25
C THR A 299 -9.72 -16.66 -12.80
N PRO A 300 -9.82 -17.82 -12.13
CA PRO A 300 -9.22 -18.01 -10.82
C PRO A 300 -7.68 -17.90 -10.91
N VAL A 301 -7.08 -17.07 -10.07
CA VAL A 301 -5.63 -16.97 -9.91
C VAL A 301 -5.25 -17.93 -8.77
N THR A 302 -4.81 -19.12 -9.15
CA THR A 302 -4.54 -20.24 -8.21
C THR A 302 -3.07 -20.37 -7.85
N LYS A 303 -2.20 -19.70 -8.59
CA LYS A 303 -0.76 -19.62 -8.36
C LYS A 303 -0.34 -18.17 -8.29
N GLU A 304 0.81 -17.94 -7.67
CA GLU A 304 1.42 -16.61 -7.62
C GLU A 304 1.52 -15.99 -9.01
N LEU A 305 1.27 -14.69 -9.07
CA LEU A 305 1.12 -13.98 -10.33
C LEU A 305 1.66 -12.56 -10.19
N ALA A 306 2.46 -12.14 -11.16
CA ALA A 306 2.77 -10.75 -11.44
C ALA A 306 1.88 -10.29 -12.60
N GLY A 307 1.17 -9.17 -12.42
CA GLY A 307 0.12 -8.74 -13.32
C GLY A 307 0.13 -7.24 -13.58
N ASP A 308 -0.38 -6.87 -14.76
CA ASP A 308 -0.52 -5.48 -15.18
C ASP A 308 -1.99 -5.15 -15.43
N TYR A 309 -2.43 -4.01 -14.92
CA TYR A 309 -3.72 -3.46 -15.29
C TYR A 309 -3.73 -3.14 -16.78
N LYS A 310 -4.87 -3.38 -17.40
CA LYS A 310 -5.14 -3.08 -18.81
C LYS A 310 -6.58 -2.62 -18.92
N THR A 311 -6.92 -2.01 -20.05
CA THR A 311 -8.32 -1.74 -20.39
C THR A 311 -9.13 -3.04 -20.22
N TYR A 312 -10.19 -3.00 -19.41
CA TYR A 312 -11.04 -4.14 -19.07
C TYR A 312 -10.37 -5.31 -18.33
N ARG A 313 -9.20 -5.11 -17.69
CA ARG A 313 -8.59 -6.09 -16.78
C ARG A 313 -8.53 -5.55 -15.36
N TRP A 314 -9.03 -6.34 -14.42
CA TRP A 314 -8.96 -6.05 -12.98
C TRP A 314 -8.99 -7.33 -12.16
N TRP A 315 -8.74 -7.19 -10.85
CA TRP A 315 -8.73 -8.30 -9.90
C TRP A 315 -9.57 -8.01 -8.67
N ARG A 316 -10.04 -9.07 -8.03
CA ARG A 316 -10.58 -9.02 -6.67
C ARG A 316 -10.04 -10.11 -5.78
N VAL A 317 -10.04 -9.83 -4.48
CA VAL A 317 -9.82 -10.80 -3.42
C VAL A 317 -11.16 -11.22 -2.85
N VAL A 318 -11.45 -12.52 -2.86
CA VAL A 318 -12.74 -13.13 -2.52
C VAL A 318 -12.61 -13.94 -1.25
N SER A 319 -13.58 -13.78 -0.35
CA SER A 319 -13.71 -14.59 0.86
C SER A 319 -13.92 -16.06 0.49
N GLY A 320 -13.19 -16.96 1.14
CA GLY A 320 -13.40 -18.40 1.00
C GLY A 320 -14.59 -18.92 1.81
N THR A 321 -15.20 -18.10 2.66
CA THR A 321 -16.20 -18.56 3.64
C THR A 321 -17.41 -17.64 3.79
N GLY A 322 -17.23 -16.32 3.71
CA GLY A 322 -18.29 -15.36 3.96
C GLY A 322 -19.08 -14.97 2.73
N LYS A 323 -20.37 -14.73 2.94
CA LYS A 323 -21.33 -14.32 1.93
C LYS A 323 -22.13 -13.12 2.41
N ASN A 324 -22.63 -12.30 1.48
CA ASN A 324 -23.64 -11.29 1.80
C ASN A 324 -25.03 -11.94 1.98
N LYS A 325 -26.03 -11.11 2.28
CA LYS A 325 -27.42 -11.57 2.50
C LYS A 325 -28.08 -12.19 1.26
N ASP A 326 -27.54 -11.93 0.06
CA ASP A 326 -28.00 -12.52 -1.20
C ASP A 326 -27.24 -13.81 -1.57
N GLY A 327 -26.31 -14.26 -0.72
CA GLY A 327 -25.55 -15.48 -0.93
C GLY A 327 -24.35 -15.34 -1.87
N HIS A 328 -24.01 -14.12 -2.29
CA HIS A 328 -22.79 -13.84 -3.06
C HIS A 328 -21.57 -13.83 -2.14
N ALA A 329 -20.44 -14.37 -2.61
CA ALA A 329 -19.20 -14.37 -1.83
C ALA A 329 -18.68 -12.94 -1.65
N ARG A 330 -18.42 -12.55 -0.40
CA ARG A 330 -17.90 -11.21 -0.09
C ARG A 330 -16.51 -11.05 -0.70
N SER A 331 -16.25 -9.89 -1.29
CA SER A 331 -14.96 -9.63 -1.93
C SER A 331 -14.60 -8.15 -1.89
N TYR A 332 -13.34 -7.87 -2.17
CA TYR A 332 -12.84 -6.52 -2.42
C TYR A 332 -12.17 -6.49 -3.79
N GLU A 333 -12.63 -5.57 -4.64
CA GLU A 333 -12.03 -5.25 -5.93
C GLU A 333 -10.83 -4.34 -5.73
N ILE A 334 -9.76 -4.58 -6.49
CA ILE A 334 -8.60 -3.69 -6.51
C ILE A 334 -8.80 -2.66 -7.62
N VAL A 335 -8.89 -1.40 -7.22
CA VAL A 335 -9.13 -0.25 -8.10
C VAL A 335 -7.81 0.51 -8.28
N PRO A 336 -7.12 0.36 -9.42
CA PRO A 336 -5.85 1.04 -9.64
C PRO A 336 -6.04 2.56 -9.72
N GLY A 337 -5.10 3.31 -9.14
CA GLY A 337 -4.96 4.74 -9.44
C GLY A 337 -4.06 4.99 -10.66
N PRO A 338 -3.85 6.26 -11.02
CA PRO A 338 -2.85 6.63 -12.02
C PRO A 338 -1.47 6.13 -11.61
N THR A 339 -0.73 5.54 -12.55
CA THR A 339 0.61 5.01 -12.31
C THR A 339 1.48 5.18 -13.55
N THR A 340 2.73 5.58 -13.35
CA THR A 340 3.79 5.58 -14.37
C THR A 340 4.81 4.54 -13.98
N LYS A 341 4.74 3.36 -14.61
CA LYS A 341 5.66 2.26 -14.32
C LYS A 341 7.11 2.60 -14.67
N TYR A 342 8.02 2.37 -13.73
CA TYR A 342 9.46 2.40 -13.96
C TYR A 342 9.97 0.98 -14.30
N PRO A 343 10.41 0.69 -15.53
CA PRO A 343 10.82 -0.67 -15.91
C PRO A 343 12.30 -1.01 -15.60
N GLY A 344 13.02 -0.16 -14.85
CA GLY A 344 14.47 -0.27 -14.64
C GLY A 344 14.90 -1.37 -13.67
N ARG A 345 13.99 -1.86 -12.81
CA ARG A 345 14.21 -3.03 -11.93
C ARG A 345 13.18 -4.11 -12.21
N SER A 346 13.51 -5.37 -11.95
CA SER A 346 12.58 -6.48 -12.20
C SER A 346 11.34 -6.43 -11.30
N PHE A 347 11.50 -6.00 -10.05
CA PHE A 347 10.41 -5.84 -9.09
C PHE A 347 9.48 -4.65 -9.36
N THR A 348 9.86 -3.71 -10.23
CA THR A 348 9.03 -2.54 -10.60
C THR A 348 8.27 -2.71 -11.91
N LYS A 349 8.41 -3.85 -12.60
CA LYS A 349 7.84 -4.07 -13.95
C LYS A 349 6.33 -4.27 -14.00
N HIS A 350 5.71 -4.66 -12.89
CA HIS A 350 4.28 -4.97 -12.83
C HIS A 350 3.54 -4.09 -11.84
N ASP A 351 2.25 -3.88 -12.10
CA ASP A 351 1.39 -3.05 -11.25
C ASP A 351 0.95 -3.78 -9.98
N VAL A 352 0.79 -5.11 -10.05
CA VAL A 352 0.36 -5.95 -8.93
C VAL A 352 1.11 -7.27 -8.90
N TYR A 353 1.41 -7.75 -7.69
CA TYR A 353 1.89 -9.09 -7.45
C TYR A 353 0.99 -9.79 -6.42
N PHE A 354 0.71 -11.06 -6.64
CA PHE A 354 0.06 -11.94 -5.68
C PHE A 354 1.05 -13.02 -5.26
N THR A 355 1.48 -13.00 -4.00
CA THR A 355 2.34 -14.06 -3.42
C THR A 355 1.57 -14.87 -2.40
N GLU A 356 2.00 -16.10 -2.15
CA GLU A 356 1.48 -16.85 -0.99
C GLU A 356 2.05 -16.25 0.30
N TYR A 357 1.22 -16.16 1.35
CA TYR A 357 1.68 -15.61 2.62
C TYR A 357 2.94 -16.31 3.14
N ASN A 358 3.96 -15.50 3.37
CA ASN A 358 5.19 -15.89 4.01
C ASN A 358 5.64 -14.80 4.99
N LYS A 359 5.91 -15.18 6.24
CA LYS A 359 6.35 -14.25 7.30
C LYS A 359 7.68 -13.55 6.97
N CYS A 360 8.47 -14.14 6.08
CA CYS A 360 9.77 -13.60 5.65
C CYS A 360 9.60 -12.48 4.62
N GLU A 361 8.51 -12.50 3.84
CA GLU A 361 8.27 -11.59 2.72
C GLU A 361 7.60 -10.32 3.22
N GLN A 362 8.43 -9.32 3.50
CA GLN A 362 8.03 -8.13 4.24
C GLN A 362 8.08 -6.86 3.40
N PHE A 363 9.15 -6.64 2.64
CA PHE A 363 9.38 -5.44 1.83
C PHE A 363 9.57 -5.82 0.36
N ALA A 364 9.00 -5.03 -0.56
CA ALA A 364 8.91 -5.40 -1.97
C ALA A 364 10.27 -5.45 -2.69
N SER A 365 11.27 -4.75 -2.16
CA SER A 365 12.69 -4.80 -2.54
C SER A 365 13.54 -4.74 -1.27
N ASN A 366 14.83 -5.08 -1.41
CA ASN A 366 15.82 -5.03 -0.34
C ASN A 366 15.27 -5.57 1.01
N ASN A 367 14.57 -6.71 0.92
CA ASN A 367 13.82 -7.25 2.05
C ASN A 367 14.73 -7.55 3.24
N LEU A 368 14.45 -6.88 4.36
CA LEU A 368 15.22 -6.98 5.59
C LEU A 368 14.66 -8.10 6.48
N GLY A 369 15.48 -9.09 6.81
CA GLY A 369 15.09 -10.11 7.79
C GLY A 369 15.99 -11.34 7.80
N ALA A 370 15.85 -12.14 8.85
CA ALA A 370 16.43 -13.49 8.97
C ALA A 370 15.64 -14.49 8.11
N CYS A 371 15.50 -14.20 6.82
CA CYS A 371 14.90 -15.13 5.88
C CYS A 371 15.83 -16.35 5.71
N PRO A 372 15.30 -17.56 5.47
CA PRO A 372 16.14 -18.68 5.07
C PRO A 372 17.01 -18.33 3.86
N THR A 373 18.21 -18.90 3.81
CA THR A 373 19.10 -18.75 2.64
C THR A 373 18.35 -19.09 1.35
N GLY A 374 18.40 -18.19 0.37
CA GLY A 374 17.73 -18.38 -0.93
C GLY A 374 16.29 -17.89 -1.02
N ALA A 375 15.72 -17.30 0.03
CA ALA A 375 14.33 -16.82 0.05
C ALA A 375 14.02 -15.60 -0.86
N GLY A 376 14.93 -15.18 -1.73
CA GLY A 376 14.77 -13.95 -2.52
C GLY A 376 14.85 -12.68 -1.67
N LYS A 377 14.95 -11.52 -2.32
CA LYS A 377 15.01 -10.20 -1.65
C LYS A 377 13.98 -9.20 -2.17
N SER A 378 13.15 -9.62 -3.11
CA SER A 378 12.19 -8.75 -3.78
C SER A 378 10.99 -9.54 -4.30
N VAL A 379 9.87 -8.85 -4.50
CA VAL A 379 8.56 -9.45 -4.79
C VAL A 379 8.52 -10.26 -6.10
N ASP A 380 9.30 -9.86 -7.11
CA ASP A 380 9.43 -10.59 -8.36
C ASP A 380 10.08 -11.97 -8.20
N THR A 381 10.97 -12.12 -7.21
CA THR A 381 11.63 -13.41 -6.94
C THR A 381 10.74 -14.37 -6.14
N TRP A 382 9.72 -13.85 -5.47
CA TRP A 382 8.76 -14.65 -4.70
C TRP A 382 7.67 -15.22 -5.57
N VAL A 383 7.31 -14.55 -6.67
CA VAL A 383 6.38 -15.06 -7.68
C VAL A 383 7.05 -16.19 -8.46
N ASN A 384 7.08 -17.38 -7.85
CA ASN A 384 7.79 -18.55 -8.35
C ASN A 384 6.83 -19.70 -8.74
N GLY A 385 5.53 -19.44 -8.69
CA GLY A 385 4.48 -20.37 -9.10
C GLY A 385 3.95 -21.23 -7.96
N GLN A 386 4.18 -20.83 -6.70
CA GLN A 386 3.55 -21.45 -5.54
C GLN A 386 2.01 -21.33 -5.64
N ASN A 387 1.29 -22.27 -5.03
CA ASN A 387 -0.17 -22.20 -4.98
C ASN A 387 -0.63 -21.14 -3.97
N LEU A 388 -1.65 -20.36 -4.34
CA LEU A 388 -2.27 -19.34 -3.48
C LEU A 388 -3.39 -19.97 -2.63
N THR A 389 -3.18 -20.01 -1.31
CA THR A 389 -4.18 -20.39 -0.30
C THR A 389 -4.45 -19.29 0.72
N HIS A 390 -3.46 -18.42 0.93
CA HIS A 390 -3.51 -17.17 1.69
C HIS A 390 -2.76 -16.11 0.87
N PRO A 391 -3.39 -15.57 -0.19
CA PRO A 391 -2.75 -14.58 -1.06
C PRO A 391 -2.47 -13.28 -0.31
N VAL A 392 -1.26 -12.75 -0.50
CA VAL A 392 -0.84 -11.39 -0.14
C VAL A 392 -0.81 -10.56 -1.42
N VAL A 393 -1.42 -9.38 -1.37
CA VAL A 393 -1.43 -8.44 -2.49
C VAL A 393 -0.30 -7.43 -2.31
N TRP A 394 0.52 -7.28 -3.34
CA TRP A 394 1.54 -6.24 -3.42
C TRP A 394 1.18 -5.30 -4.56
N MET A 395 0.98 -4.02 -4.26
CA MET A 395 0.58 -3.01 -5.23
C MET A 395 1.73 -2.06 -5.48
N ASN A 396 2.11 -1.87 -6.74
CA ASN A 396 3.12 -0.92 -7.18
C ASN A 396 2.44 0.28 -7.85
N VAL A 397 2.63 1.47 -7.29
CA VAL A 397 2.16 2.71 -7.89
C VAL A 397 3.36 3.60 -8.14
N GLY A 398 3.66 3.85 -9.40
CA GLY A 398 4.81 4.63 -9.84
C GLY A 398 4.44 6.08 -10.18
N PHE A 399 5.39 6.97 -9.98
CA PHE A 399 5.33 8.37 -10.40
C PHE A 399 6.69 8.80 -10.93
N HIS A 400 6.74 9.25 -12.19
CA HIS A 400 7.97 9.83 -12.76
C HIS A 400 7.93 11.34 -12.59
N HIS A 401 8.85 11.86 -11.79
CA HIS A 401 8.90 13.25 -11.42
C HIS A 401 9.91 13.99 -12.30
N ILE A 402 9.39 14.62 -13.36
CA ILE A 402 10.08 15.67 -14.10
C ILE A 402 9.66 16.98 -13.44
N ALA A 403 10.54 17.52 -12.60
CA ALA A 403 10.25 18.69 -11.79
C ALA A 403 9.86 19.89 -12.64
N ARG A 404 9.00 20.77 -12.11
CA ARG A 404 8.67 22.07 -12.72
C ARG A 404 9.11 23.20 -11.79
N ASP A 405 9.05 24.44 -12.27
CA ASP A 405 9.37 25.61 -11.46
C ASP A 405 8.51 25.69 -10.19
N GLU A 406 7.24 25.28 -10.28
CA GLU A 406 6.32 25.25 -9.14
C GLU A 406 6.69 24.20 -8.07
N ASP A 407 7.56 23.25 -8.39
CA ASP A 407 7.99 22.19 -7.47
C ASP A 407 9.21 22.60 -6.62
N GLN A 408 9.73 23.83 -6.81
CA GLN A 408 10.72 24.42 -5.91
C GLN A 408 10.16 24.61 -4.50
N GLN A 409 11.04 24.73 -3.51
CA GLN A 409 10.65 24.73 -2.09
C GLN A 409 9.68 25.88 -1.72
N PRO A 410 8.56 25.59 -1.03
CA PRO A 410 8.04 24.26 -0.70
C PRO A 410 7.33 23.59 -1.90
N MET A 411 7.68 22.33 -2.15
CA MET A 411 7.10 21.56 -3.25
C MET A 411 5.61 21.23 -2.97
N PRO A 412 4.67 21.52 -3.89
CA PRO A 412 3.29 21.07 -3.78
C PRO A 412 3.21 19.54 -3.62
N ILE A 413 2.19 19.07 -2.91
CA ILE A 413 2.04 17.64 -2.69
C ILE A 413 1.55 16.92 -3.94
N HIS A 414 2.28 15.87 -4.31
CA HIS A 414 1.91 14.95 -5.39
C HIS A 414 1.38 13.66 -4.78
N TRP A 415 0.14 13.28 -5.11
CA TRP A 415 -0.50 12.08 -4.57
C TRP A 415 -0.39 10.91 -5.55
N GLN A 416 0.10 9.77 -5.08
CA GLN A 416 0.03 8.49 -5.78
C GLN A 416 -0.61 7.43 -4.88
N GLY A 417 -1.48 6.60 -5.44
CA GLY A 417 -2.24 5.65 -4.64
C GLY A 417 -3.19 4.78 -5.45
N PHE A 418 -3.99 4.00 -4.74
CA PHE A 418 -5.02 3.13 -5.29
C PHE A 418 -6.11 2.91 -4.23
N ALA A 419 -7.17 2.19 -4.60
CA ALA A 419 -8.21 1.83 -3.66
C ALA A 419 -8.53 0.33 -3.70
N ILE A 420 -9.14 -0.15 -2.62
CA ILE A 420 -9.92 -1.39 -2.64
C ILE A 420 -11.37 -1.07 -2.36
N ALA A 421 -12.27 -1.56 -3.21
CA ALA A 421 -13.70 -1.28 -3.15
C ALA A 421 -14.47 -2.55 -2.79
N PRO A 422 -15.50 -2.46 -1.92
CA PRO A 422 -16.33 -3.60 -1.56
C PRO A 422 -17.09 -4.09 -2.79
N ARG A 423 -17.01 -5.39 -3.05
CA ARG A 423 -17.76 -6.07 -4.09
C ARG A 423 -18.48 -7.26 -3.49
N ASP A 424 -19.81 -7.20 -3.49
CA ASP A 424 -20.66 -8.18 -2.82
C ASP A 424 -20.41 -8.28 -1.29
N VAL A 425 -19.89 -7.23 -0.64
CA VAL A 425 -19.74 -7.21 0.83
C VAL A 425 -21.11 -7.12 1.50
N THR A 426 -21.95 -6.20 1.04
CA THR A 426 -23.37 -6.11 1.40
C THR A 426 -24.23 -6.56 0.22
N ALA A 427 -25.49 -6.88 0.47
CA ALA A 427 -26.46 -7.27 -0.56
C ALA A 427 -26.83 -6.09 -1.47
N MET A 428 -26.93 -4.91 -0.87
CA MET A 428 -27.20 -3.65 -1.54
C MET A 428 -26.24 -2.58 -1.01
N ASN A 429 -26.18 -1.42 -1.66
CA ASN A 429 -25.47 -0.26 -1.10
C ASN A 429 -25.84 -0.08 0.38
N PRO A 430 -24.86 -0.07 1.31
CA PRO A 430 -25.12 -0.02 2.76
C PRO A 430 -25.76 1.30 3.22
N LEU A 431 -25.73 2.32 2.36
CA LEU A 431 -26.30 3.64 2.61
C LEU A 431 -27.67 3.82 1.93
N THR A 432 -28.21 2.78 1.28
CA THR A 432 -29.55 2.81 0.69
C THR A 432 -30.59 3.21 1.74
N PRO A 433 -31.44 4.21 1.47
CA PRO A 433 -32.54 4.56 2.37
C PRO A 433 -33.65 3.51 2.35
N ASP A 434 -34.28 3.30 3.52
CA ASP A 434 -35.27 2.24 3.75
C ASP A 434 -36.42 2.28 2.72
N GLU A 435 -36.85 3.48 2.30
CA GLU A 435 -37.89 3.70 1.28
C GLU A 435 -37.65 2.97 -0.05
N VAL A 436 -36.39 2.69 -0.40
CA VAL A 436 -36.00 2.04 -1.66
C VAL A 436 -35.21 0.74 -1.46
N ALA A 437 -35.07 0.27 -0.23
CA ALA A 437 -34.35 -0.96 0.10
C ALA A 437 -35.00 -2.22 -0.52
N TRP A 438 -36.32 -2.17 -0.76
CA TRP A 438 -37.06 -3.24 -1.43
C TRP A 438 -36.62 -3.49 -2.88
N GLN A 439 -35.83 -2.62 -3.50
CA GLN A 439 -35.38 -2.79 -4.89
C GLN A 439 -34.28 -3.87 -5.03
N ASN A 440 -33.71 -4.37 -3.95
CA ASN A 440 -32.60 -5.31 -3.99
C ASN A 440 -32.91 -6.55 -4.86
N GLY A 441 -32.31 -6.65 -6.05
CA GLY A 441 -32.55 -7.74 -7.00
C GLY A 441 -33.93 -7.74 -7.69
N HIS A 442 -34.77 -6.73 -7.44
CA HIS A 442 -36.09 -6.63 -8.05
C HIS A 442 -36.01 -5.87 -9.39
N TRP A 443 -36.34 -6.56 -10.48
CA TRP A 443 -36.22 -6.05 -11.85
C TRP A 443 -37.43 -5.27 -12.35
N GLN A 444 -38.57 -5.36 -11.65
CA GLN A 444 -39.80 -4.73 -12.09
C GLN A 444 -39.68 -3.19 -11.98
N PRO A 445 -40.15 -2.43 -12.99
CA PRO A 445 -40.21 -0.99 -12.91
C PRO A 445 -40.99 -0.56 -11.68
N ARG A 446 -40.52 0.47 -10.99
CA ARG A 446 -41.26 1.18 -9.95
C ARG A 446 -42.66 1.52 -10.47
N SER A 447 -43.69 1.06 -9.77
CA SER A 447 -45.08 1.49 -10.00
C SER A 447 -45.31 2.92 -9.55
#